data_AF-A0A954T2U3-F1
#
_entry.id   AF-A0A954T2U3-F1
#
_cell.length_a   1.000
_cell.length_b   1.000
_cell.length_c   1.000
_cell.angle_alpha   90.00
_cell.angle_beta   90.00
_cell.angle_gamma   90.00
#
_symmetry.space_group_name_H-M   'P 1'
#
loop_
_entity.id
_entity.type
_entity.pdbx_description
1 polymer ?
#
loop_
_entity_poly.entity_id
_entity_poly.type
_entity_poly.pdbx_seq_one_letter_code
_entity_poly.pdbx_strand_id
1 'polypeptide(L)'
;IRSNYRDVLPDIEEWVSACRWNTPQEWDFWWGPEVDWILCWTTVTRRWVLMQQSFAGLWDNDLNRERTRGRQESLSAYLSSNRRHPSWISQDHCGLLDMLGNAGEWCENPCHSSPRELPSSNRIMMGGSWNSGPNFCTPRQPERSPPAERDGYTGFRVCREHVAGAPS
;
A
#
# COMPACT_ATOMS: atom_id res chain seq x y z
N ILE A 1 -11.94 -23.06 -22.04
CA ILE A 1 -12.57 -22.86 -20.71
C ILE A 1 -12.70 -21.36 -20.52
N ARG A 2 -13.91 -20.80 -20.55
CA ARG A 2 -14.11 -19.39 -20.17
C ARG A 2 -14.11 -19.36 -18.66
N SER A 3 -13.20 -18.58 -18.08
CA SER A 3 -13.16 -18.35 -16.63
C SER A 3 -14.43 -17.60 -16.22
N ASN A 4 -15.16 -18.08 -15.21
CA ASN A 4 -16.31 -17.38 -14.61
C ASN A 4 -15.88 -16.21 -13.72
N TYR A 5 -14.69 -15.67 -14.00
CA TYR A 5 -14.10 -14.60 -13.24
C TYR A 5 -13.50 -13.55 -14.16
N ARG A 6 -13.58 -12.30 -13.71
CA ARG A 6 -12.87 -11.16 -14.31
C ARG A 6 -11.94 -10.53 -13.28
N ASP A 7 -10.83 -10.01 -13.77
CA ASP A 7 -9.89 -9.24 -12.95
C ASP A 7 -10.36 -7.77 -12.93
N VAL A 8 -10.54 -7.22 -11.73
CA VAL A 8 -11.00 -5.86 -11.48
C VAL A 8 -10.08 -5.18 -10.47
N LEU A 9 -10.13 -3.84 -10.38
CA LEU A 9 -9.53 -3.16 -9.24
C LEU A 9 -10.40 -3.41 -8.00
N PRO A 10 -9.81 -3.54 -6.80
CA PRO A 10 -10.60 -3.60 -5.58
C PRO A 10 -11.37 -2.29 -5.38
N ASP A 11 -12.53 -2.37 -4.75
CA ASP A 11 -13.08 -1.21 -4.08
C ASP A 11 -12.31 -0.90 -2.77
N ILE A 12 -12.56 0.26 -2.17
CA ILE A 12 -11.90 0.69 -0.93
C ILE A 12 -12.20 -0.28 0.22
N GLU A 13 -13.44 -0.76 0.32
CA GLU A 13 -13.85 -1.64 1.42
C GLU A 13 -13.20 -3.02 1.30
N GLU A 14 -13.12 -3.56 0.08
CA GLU A 14 -12.38 -4.78 -0.24
C GLU A 14 -10.90 -4.61 0.09
N TRP A 15 -10.30 -3.49 -0.33
CA TRP A 15 -8.89 -3.20 -0.06
C TRP A 15 -8.61 -3.08 1.45
N VAL A 16 -9.47 -2.36 2.19
CA VAL A 16 -9.33 -2.18 3.64
C VAL A 16 -9.53 -3.50 4.37
N SER A 17 -10.54 -4.28 3.99
CA SER A 17 -10.81 -5.60 4.56
C SER A 17 -9.63 -6.55 4.35
N ALA A 18 -9.05 -6.52 3.15
CA ALA A 18 -7.88 -7.29 2.79
C ALA A 18 -6.63 -6.85 3.58
N CYS A 19 -6.42 -5.53 3.75
CA CYS A 19 -5.30 -4.97 4.51
C CYS A 19 -5.42 -5.29 6.00
N ARG A 20 -6.64 -5.24 6.55
CA ARG A 20 -6.91 -5.43 7.97
C ARG A 20 -7.07 -6.88 8.35
N TRP A 21 -7.13 -7.81 7.43
CA TRP A 21 -7.49 -9.22 7.66
C TRP A 21 -7.28 -9.73 9.10
N ASN A 22 -8.37 -9.98 9.81
CA ASN A 22 -8.39 -10.47 11.20
C ASN A 22 -7.72 -9.57 12.26
N THR A 23 -7.48 -8.29 11.96
CA THR A 23 -6.98 -7.28 12.91
C THR A 23 -8.13 -6.43 13.46
N PRO A 24 -8.01 -5.94 14.71
CA PRO A 24 -9.01 -5.05 15.31
C PRO A 24 -9.24 -3.77 14.51
N GLN A 25 -10.48 -3.28 14.49
CA GLN A 25 -10.87 -2.10 13.71
C GLN A 25 -10.18 -0.82 14.23
N GLU A 26 -9.87 -0.78 15.52
CA GLU A 26 -9.16 0.31 16.17
C GLU A 26 -7.69 0.42 15.75
N TRP A 27 -7.10 -0.61 15.15
CA TRP A 27 -5.70 -0.53 14.72
C TRP A 27 -5.56 0.37 13.50
N ASP A 28 -4.48 1.13 13.44
CA ASP A 28 -4.17 2.00 12.31
C ASP A 28 -3.27 1.32 11.28
N PHE A 29 -2.76 0.12 11.60
CA PHE A 29 -1.89 -0.67 10.75
C PHE A 29 -2.18 -2.15 10.94
N TRP A 30 -1.83 -2.99 9.96
CA TRP A 30 -1.97 -4.44 10.10
C TRP A 30 -1.08 -5.03 11.21
N TRP A 31 -0.08 -4.28 11.68
CA TRP A 31 0.83 -4.67 12.76
C TRP A 31 0.45 -4.08 14.13
N GLY A 32 -0.53 -3.18 14.24
CA GLY A 32 -0.88 -2.58 15.53
C GLY A 32 -1.52 -1.19 15.45
N PRO A 33 -1.84 -0.61 16.62
CA PRO A 33 -2.40 0.75 16.72
C PRO A 33 -1.35 1.86 16.57
N GLU A 34 -0.07 1.55 16.78
CA GLU A 34 1.01 2.54 16.72
C GLU A 34 1.80 2.45 15.41
N VAL A 35 2.31 3.60 14.98
CA VAL A 35 3.17 3.68 13.81
C VAL A 35 4.50 2.99 14.09
N ASP A 36 4.79 1.92 13.35
CA ASP A 36 6.09 1.29 13.36
C ASP A 36 6.82 1.69 12.08
N TRP A 37 7.74 2.63 12.23
CA TRP A 37 8.55 3.16 11.13
C TRP A 37 9.37 2.06 10.47
N ILE A 38 9.84 1.08 11.25
CA ILE A 38 10.65 -0.02 10.72
C ILE A 38 9.78 -0.90 9.83
N LEU A 39 8.58 -1.28 10.27
CA LEU A 39 7.67 -2.13 9.49
C LEU A 39 7.14 -1.40 8.24
N CYS A 40 6.78 -0.12 8.38
CA CYS A 40 6.34 0.72 7.26
C CYS A 40 7.43 0.89 6.19
N TRP A 41 8.71 0.97 6.57
CA TRP A 41 9.81 1.10 5.61
C TRP A 41 10.36 -0.25 5.14
N THR A 42 10.05 -1.35 5.84
CA THR A 42 10.38 -2.72 5.40
C THR A 42 9.53 -3.14 4.18
N THR A 43 8.27 -2.73 4.11
CA THR A 43 7.42 -2.91 2.92
C THR A 43 7.96 -2.12 1.71
N VAL A 44 8.57 -0.97 1.98
CA VAL A 44 9.11 -0.03 0.97
C VAL A 44 10.48 -0.46 0.40
N THR A 45 11.31 -1.16 1.17
CA THR A 45 12.74 -1.30 0.85
C THR A 45 13.07 -2.32 -0.24
N ARG A 46 12.10 -3.14 -0.71
CA ARG A 46 12.36 -4.15 -1.76
C ARG A 46 12.81 -3.57 -3.10
N ARG A 47 12.40 -2.35 -3.47
CA ARG A 47 12.75 -1.70 -4.75
C ARG A 47 13.79 -0.59 -4.62
N TRP A 48 13.96 -0.03 -3.42
CA TRP A 48 14.83 1.12 -3.17
C TRP A 48 16.34 0.79 -3.18
N VAL A 49 16.72 -0.44 -2.78
CA VAL A 49 18.13 -0.90 -2.79
C VAL A 49 18.76 -0.83 -4.20
N LEU A 50 17.95 -0.89 -5.25
CA LEU A 50 18.41 -0.76 -6.64
C LEU A 50 18.46 0.69 -7.14
N MET A 51 17.67 1.61 -6.57
CA MET A 51 17.60 3.00 -7.05
C MET A 51 18.59 3.94 -6.36
N GLN A 52 19.01 3.66 -5.12
CA GLN A 52 19.82 4.60 -4.34
C GLN A 52 21.27 4.75 -4.82
N GLN A 53 21.81 3.78 -5.56
CA GLN A 53 23.13 3.92 -6.18
C GLN A 53 23.18 5.05 -7.24
N SER A 54 22.02 5.60 -7.66
CA SER A 54 21.95 6.54 -8.78
C SER A 54 21.54 7.98 -8.41
N PHE A 55 21.02 8.26 -7.20
CA PHE A 55 20.33 9.54 -6.90
C PHE A 55 20.75 10.23 -5.58
N ALA A 56 21.90 9.88 -5.00
CA ALA A 56 22.32 10.31 -3.66
C ALA A 56 22.65 11.81 -3.46
N GLY A 57 22.20 12.74 -4.31
CA GLY A 57 22.66 14.13 -4.30
C GLY A 57 21.61 15.24 -4.31
N LEU A 58 20.31 14.96 -4.45
CA LEU A 58 19.36 16.02 -4.84
C LEU A 58 18.32 16.42 -3.78
N TRP A 59 18.25 15.77 -2.61
CA TRP A 59 17.13 15.95 -1.67
C TRP A 59 17.58 15.84 -0.20
N ASP A 60 18.51 16.70 0.26
CA ASP A 60 18.98 16.69 1.66
C ASP A 60 18.19 17.68 2.53
N ASN A 61 17.17 17.17 3.24
CA ASN A 61 16.46 17.84 4.33
C ASN A 61 16.30 16.85 5.49
N ASP A 62 16.08 17.32 6.72
CA ASP A 62 16.01 16.46 7.92
C ASP A 62 14.96 15.34 7.80
N LEU A 63 13.81 15.61 7.16
CA LEU A 63 12.80 14.59 6.84
C LEU A 63 13.35 13.48 5.93
N ASN A 64 14.22 13.81 4.98
CA ASN A 64 14.86 12.81 4.13
C ASN A 64 15.94 12.04 4.90
N ARG A 65 16.63 12.65 5.86
CA ARG A 65 17.58 11.95 6.74
C ARG A 65 16.88 10.94 7.63
N GLU A 66 15.74 11.30 8.23
CA GLU A 66 14.92 10.37 9.01
C GLU A 66 14.33 9.24 8.14
N ARG A 67 13.85 9.57 6.92
CA ARG A 67 13.42 8.56 5.94
C ARG A 67 14.56 7.61 5.56
N THR A 68 15.75 8.13 5.29
CA THR A 68 16.92 7.31 4.94
C THR A 68 17.36 6.44 6.12
N ARG A 69 17.42 7.00 7.33
CA ARG A 69 17.79 6.27 8.55
C ARG A 69 16.80 5.15 8.87
N GLY A 70 15.50 5.47 8.90
CA GLY A 70 14.44 4.47 9.11
C GLY A 70 14.48 3.36 8.07
N ARG A 71 14.69 3.69 6.78
CA ARG A 71 14.87 2.68 5.71
C ARG A 71 16.11 1.82 5.89
N GLN A 72 17.22 2.38 6.37
CA GLN A 72 18.47 1.64 6.55
C GLN A 72 18.40 0.72 7.77
N GLU A 73 17.71 1.15 8.83
CA GLU A 73 17.35 0.32 9.98
C GLU A 73 16.37 -0.81 9.58
N SER A 74 15.31 -0.51 8.81
CA SER A 74 14.40 -1.52 8.22
C SER A 74 15.09 -2.52 7.33
N LEU A 75 15.98 -2.06 6.45
CA LEU A 75 16.76 -2.93 5.58
C LEU A 75 17.65 -3.84 6.42
N SER A 76 18.31 -3.30 7.46
CA SER A 76 19.15 -4.08 8.36
C SER A 76 18.35 -5.13 9.13
N ALA A 77 17.16 -4.76 9.62
CA ALA A 77 16.22 -5.66 10.29
C ALA A 77 15.67 -6.75 9.35
N TYR A 78 15.37 -6.40 8.09
CA TYR A 78 14.93 -7.34 7.07
C TYR A 78 16.04 -8.33 6.66
N LEU A 79 17.26 -7.83 6.48
CA LEU A 79 18.41 -8.65 6.14
C LEU A 79 18.78 -9.59 7.30
N SER A 80 18.60 -9.17 8.55
CA SER A 80 18.82 -10.00 9.73
C SER A 80 17.67 -11.00 10.01
N SER A 81 16.44 -10.70 9.58
CA SER A 81 15.25 -11.57 9.75
C SER A 81 15.15 -12.73 8.74
N ASN A 82 16.27 -13.15 8.17
CA ASN A 82 16.34 -14.22 7.16
C ASN A 82 15.49 -13.90 5.90
N ARG A 83 15.34 -12.61 5.56
CA ARG A 83 14.65 -12.09 4.37
C ARG A 83 13.14 -12.38 4.29
N ARG A 84 12.49 -12.77 5.39
CA ARG A 84 11.03 -12.90 5.42
C ARG A 84 10.41 -11.52 5.65
N HIS A 85 9.46 -11.16 4.80
CA HIS A 85 8.70 -9.94 5.01
C HIS A 85 7.91 -10.09 6.34
N PRO A 86 7.85 -9.07 7.22
CA PRO A 86 7.25 -9.23 8.54
C PRO A 86 5.79 -9.75 8.51
N SER A 87 5.01 -9.43 7.47
CA SER A 87 3.65 -9.99 7.31
C SER A 87 3.61 -11.50 6.99
N TRP A 88 4.72 -12.13 6.59
CA TRP A 88 4.82 -13.59 6.44
C TRP A 88 4.90 -14.32 7.78
N ILE A 89 5.16 -13.59 8.87
CA ILE A 89 5.30 -14.16 10.21
C ILE A 89 3.94 -14.22 10.92
N SER A 90 2.97 -13.43 10.48
CA SER A 90 1.60 -13.50 10.98
C SER A 90 0.85 -14.65 10.32
N GLN A 91 0.59 -15.73 11.08
CA GLN A 91 -0.29 -16.83 10.65
C GLN A 91 -1.74 -16.36 10.44
N ASP A 92 -2.09 -15.24 11.07
CA ASP A 92 -3.41 -14.63 11.02
C ASP A 92 -3.56 -13.59 9.91
N HIS A 93 -2.60 -13.48 8.97
CA HIS A 93 -2.66 -12.55 7.84
C HIS A 93 -3.03 -13.29 6.54
N CYS A 94 -3.83 -12.67 5.68
CA CYS A 94 -4.32 -13.24 4.41
C CYS A 94 -3.24 -13.55 3.35
N GLY A 95 -1.96 -13.42 3.67
CA GLY A 95 -0.85 -13.59 2.73
C GLY A 95 -0.66 -12.43 1.75
N LEU A 96 -1.46 -11.35 1.83
CA LEU A 96 -1.22 -10.15 1.03
C LEU A 96 -0.02 -9.37 1.56
N LEU A 97 0.84 -8.94 0.66
CA LEU A 97 2.08 -8.23 1.00
C LEU A 97 1.97 -6.77 0.58
N ASP A 98 2.77 -5.95 1.25
CA ASP A 98 2.96 -4.54 0.92
C ASP A 98 1.64 -3.78 0.75
N MET A 99 0.63 -4.12 1.57
CA MET A 99 -0.64 -3.38 1.62
C MET A 99 -0.43 -1.96 2.16
N LEU A 100 0.62 -1.71 2.95
CA LEU A 100 0.97 -0.38 3.46
C LEU A 100 2.38 -0.02 3.02
N GLY A 101 2.54 1.10 2.31
CA GLY A 101 3.79 1.52 1.70
C GLY A 101 4.04 0.86 0.33
N ASN A 102 5.31 0.85 -0.09
CA ASN A 102 5.76 0.47 -1.43
C ASN A 102 5.15 1.32 -2.55
N ALA A 103 3.87 1.17 -2.87
CA ALA A 103 3.19 1.99 -3.87
C ALA A 103 1.78 2.34 -3.42
N GLY A 104 1.32 3.56 -3.70
CA GLY A 104 -0.09 3.91 -3.54
C GLY A 104 -0.90 3.18 -4.60
N GLU A 105 -1.93 2.45 -4.18
CA GLU A 105 -2.63 1.50 -5.06
C GLU A 105 -4.01 1.99 -5.46
N TRP A 106 -4.26 2.09 -6.77
CA TRP A 106 -5.56 2.48 -7.30
C TRP A 106 -6.69 1.52 -6.88
N CYS A 107 -7.79 2.10 -6.41
CA CYS A 107 -9.08 1.43 -6.22
C CYS A 107 -10.07 1.84 -7.32
N GLU A 108 -11.10 1.01 -7.55
CA GLU A 108 -12.13 1.28 -8.55
C GLU A 108 -12.95 2.54 -8.22
N ASN A 109 -13.10 2.86 -6.93
CA ASN A 109 -14.01 3.91 -6.48
C ASN A 109 -13.69 5.28 -7.11
N PRO A 110 -14.72 5.98 -7.62
CA PRO A 110 -14.60 7.40 -7.91
C PRO A 110 -14.35 8.19 -6.63
N CYS A 111 -13.54 9.24 -6.73
CA CYS A 111 -13.35 10.14 -5.60
C CYS A 111 -14.59 11.03 -5.45
N HIS A 112 -15.34 10.83 -4.37
CA HIS A 112 -16.41 11.73 -3.94
C HIS A 112 -15.94 12.56 -2.74
N SER A 113 -16.00 13.88 -2.83
CA SER A 113 -15.73 14.76 -1.68
C SER A 113 -16.91 14.78 -0.70
N SER A 114 -18.14 14.52 -1.20
CA SER A 114 -19.35 14.31 -0.41
C SER A 114 -20.40 13.54 -1.23
N PRO A 115 -21.45 12.97 -0.60
CA PRO A 115 -22.54 12.28 -1.30
C PRO A 115 -23.33 13.18 -2.28
N ARG A 116 -23.13 14.50 -2.21
CA ARG A 116 -23.86 15.50 -3.01
C ARG A 116 -23.01 16.12 -4.11
N GLU A 117 -21.74 15.77 -4.20
CA GLU A 117 -20.86 16.30 -5.24
C GLU A 117 -20.84 15.40 -6.47
N LEU A 118 -20.74 16.04 -7.64
CA LEU A 118 -20.47 15.36 -8.88
C LEU A 118 -19.17 14.54 -8.74
N PRO A 119 -19.08 13.36 -9.39
CA PRO A 119 -17.86 12.56 -9.34
C PRO A 119 -16.69 13.45 -9.76
N SER A 120 -15.72 13.63 -8.86
CA SER A 120 -14.49 14.29 -9.26
C SER A 120 -13.81 13.41 -10.31
N SER A 121 -13.02 14.02 -11.20
CA SER A 121 -12.21 13.24 -12.15
C SER A 121 -11.21 12.33 -11.45
N ASN A 122 -10.94 12.55 -10.17
CA ASN A 122 -9.96 11.82 -9.39
C ASN A 122 -10.43 10.39 -9.07
N ARG A 123 -9.46 9.53 -8.82
CA ARG A 123 -9.62 8.18 -8.29
C ARG A 123 -8.98 8.09 -6.91
N ILE A 124 -9.35 7.06 -6.18
CA ILE A 124 -8.82 6.80 -4.85
C ILE A 124 -7.62 5.87 -4.96
N MET A 125 -6.58 6.18 -4.20
CA MET A 125 -5.43 5.29 -3.95
C MET A 125 -5.35 4.97 -2.47
N MET A 126 -4.95 3.74 -2.15
CA MET A 126 -4.83 3.26 -0.78
C MET A 126 -3.40 2.85 -0.43
N GLY A 127 -3.11 2.79 0.87
CA GLY A 127 -1.90 2.18 1.43
C GLY A 127 -0.66 3.06 1.52
N GLY A 128 -0.64 4.18 0.80
CA GLY A 128 0.54 5.05 0.70
C GLY A 128 1.69 4.37 -0.03
N SER A 129 2.79 5.09 -0.20
CA SER A 129 3.90 4.65 -1.07
C SER A 129 5.26 4.75 -0.40
N TRP A 130 6.32 4.35 -1.11
CA TRP A 130 7.69 4.61 -0.68
C TRP A 130 8.02 6.09 -0.52
N ASN A 131 7.23 7.00 -1.10
CA ASN A 131 7.43 8.45 -0.95
C ASN A 131 6.53 9.06 0.13
N SER A 132 5.56 8.30 0.64
CA SER A 132 4.63 8.74 1.68
C SER A 132 5.31 8.70 3.05
N GLY A 133 4.95 9.64 3.94
CA GLY A 133 5.32 9.52 5.35
C GLY A 133 4.54 8.39 6.03
N PRO A 134 5.05 7.75 7.09
CA PRO A 134 4.37 6.60 7.70
C PRO A 134 2.95 6.86 8.19
N ASN A 135 2.66 8.09 8.61
CA ASN A 135 1.30 8.50 9.00
C ASN A 135 0.28 8.45 7.85
N PHE A 136 0.76 8.43 6.59
CA PHE A 136 -0.06 8.30 5.39
C PHE A 136 -0.14 6.85 4.89
N CYS A 137 0.67 5.93 5.46
CA CYS A 137 0.67 4.51 5.10
C CYS A 137 -0.31 3.74 5.99
N THR A 138 -1.59 4.07 5.94
CA THR A 138 -2.66 3.50 6.79
C THR A 138 -3.89 3.13 5.96
N PRO A 139 -4.64 2.08 6.31
CA PRO A 139 -5.90 1.76 5.64
C PRO A 139 -7.00 2.80 5.88
N ARG A 140 -6.79 3.82 6.74
CA ARG A 140 -7.79 4.86 7.03
C ARG A 140 -7.70 6.09 6.12
N GLN A 141 -6.58 6.30 5.44
CA GLN A 141 -6.31 7.54 4.71
C GLN A 141 -6.23 7.26 3.21
N PRO A 142 -7.35 7.36 2.48
CA PRO A 142 -7.32 7.33 1.02
C PRO A 142 -6.65 8.58 0.47
N GLU A 143 -5.73 8.37 -0.47
CA GLU A 143 -5.14 9.42 -1.29
C GLU A 143 -6.02 9.67 -2.52
N ARG A 144 -6.03 10.90 -3.04
CA ARG A 144 -6.84 11.31 -4.18
C ARG A 144 -5.93 11.81 -5.27
N SER A 145 -6.02 11.22 -6.45
CA SER A 145 -5.17 11.60 -7.57
C SER A 145 -5.93 11.52 -8.90
N PRO A 146 -5.61 12.37 -9.90
CA PRO A 146 -6.13 12.25 -11.24
C PRO A 146 -5.75 10.88 -11.85
N PRO A 147 -6.65 10.20 -12.58
CA PRO A 147 -6.39 8.90 -13.19
C PRO A 147 -5.30 8.93 -14.27
N ALA A 148 -4.87 10.11 -14.69
CA ALA A 148 -3.75 10.32 -15.60
C ALA A 148 -2.38 10.35 -14.89
N GLU A 149 -2.34 10.40 -13.55
CA GLU A 149 -1.11 10.38 -12.77
C GLU A 149 -0.43 9.01 -12.88
N ARG A 150 0.90 9.01 -13.09
CA ARG A 150 1.72 7.84 -13.45
C ARG A 150 3.09 7.89 -12.79
N ASP A 151 3.13 8.32 -11.54
CA ASP A 151 4.41 8.46 -10.82
C ASP A 151 5.02 7.11 -10.46
N GLY A 152 6.34 7.09 -10.23
CA GLY A 152 7.10 5.88 -9.90
C GLY A 152 6.78 5.26 -8.53
N TYR A 153 5.86 5.88 -7.78
CA TYR A 153 5.36 5.43 -6.48
C TYR A 153 3.88 5.06 -6.51
N THR A 154 3.26 5.03 -7.69
CA THR A 154 1.87 4.62 -7.88
C THR A 154 1.81 3.21 -8.49
N GLY A 155 0.84 2.42 -8.05
CA GLY A 155 0.63 1.04 -8.47
C GLY A 155 -0.84 0.65 -8.45
N PHE A 156 -1.09 -0.65 -8.58
CA PHE A 156 -2.41 -1.23 -8.44
C PHE A 156 -2.26 -2.72 -8.09
N ARG A 157 -3.31 -3.27 -7.48
CA ARG A 157 -3.52 -4.70 -7.38
C ARG A 157 -4.86 -5.05 -8.00
N VAL A 158 -5.03 -6.32 -8.36
CA VAL A 158 -6.27 -6.82 -8.92
C VAL A 158 -6.98 -7.74 -7.94
N CYS A 159 -8.28 -7.63 -7.89
CA CYS A 159 -9.18 -8.59 -7.29
C CYS A 159 -9.85 -9.42 -8.37
N ARG A 160 -10.38 -10.57 -7.96
CA ARG A 160 -11.08 -11.48 -8.86
C ARG A 160 -12.55 -11.53 -8.49
N GLU A 161 -13.38 -11.03 -9.38
CA GLU A 161 -14.83 -11.01 -9.21
C GLU A 161 -15.46 -12.17 -9.97
N HIS A 162 -16.42 -12.85 -9.35
CA HIS A 162 -17.20 -13.90 -10.01
C HIS A 162 -18.28 -13.29 -10.90
N VAL A 163 -18.30 -13.67 -12.18
CA VAL A 163 -19.28 -13.19 -13.15
C VAL A 163 -20.57 -14.00 -12.98
N ALA A 164 -21.57 -13.40 -12.33
CA ALA A 164 -22.88 -14.00 -12.19
C ALA A 164 -23.49 -14.33 -13.57
N GLY A 165 -23.94 -15.59 -13.76
CA GLY A 165 -24.58 -16.06 -15.00
C GLY A 165 -23.66 -16.77 -15.99
N ALA A 166 -22.37 -16.96 -15.69
CA ALA A 166 -21.50 -17.80 -16.49
C ALA A 166 -21.72 -19.30 -16.11
N PRO A 167 -21.89 -20.22 -17.08
CA PRO A 167 -22.15 -21.63 -16.78
C PRO A 167 -20.97 -22.23 -16.01
N SER A 168 -21.28 -22.96 -14.94
CA SER A 168 -20.34 -23.74 -14.13
C SER A 168 -19.70 -24.87 -14.94
#